data_AF-A0A2D9Q9N6-F1
#
_entry.id   AF-A0A2D9Q9N6-F1
#
_cell.length_a   1.000
_cell.length_b   1.000
_cell.length_c   1.000
_cell.angle_alpha   90.00
_cell.angle_beta   90.00
_cell.angle_gamma   90.00
#
_symmetry.space_group_name_H-M   'P 1'
#
loop_
_entity.id
_entity.type
_entity.pdbx_description
1 polymer ?
#
loop_
_entity_poly.entity_id
_entity_poly.type
_entity_poly.pdbx_seq_one_letter_code
_entity_poly.pdbx_strand_id
1 'polypeptide(L)'
;MKISQFRLKPLLILAIASFAYTSCSSDDDAPAEPDPIVEPLVLSCNIIEEEMILTDRGEGVDYIWPCFVKVYAPLIIEPGVTIAFEQGGGMHVQDYDSFTGSITAVGTADKPITFTGTNSTPGAWERILLTSGDLNNKFNHVILEFAGATDGSRAALYADNNSKIEIKNTIIRNNKHDGIFIAPGANIEGYQSNTIIGNQGYPMQIAARKVKFLDGAESIYADNGSNEVYVNSGSIYNRGFIEDEVNGPVHTWLNPGIPFFIDENILVIHDRANEKPGHLRITEGCELIFAEEYGIQVRDGNTVFEALGTPDNNVVFSGQYGMGSWKGINLTQSNSSLNLIQNAIIADAGQSHWDWFDTPAALSLGDQTTSTLSITLTNVHITNSGGCGIIERALHPDSSVSYNNVTFSNNVGNDICEE
;
A
#
# COMPACT_ATOMS: atom_id res chain seq x y z
N MET A 1 -52.23 -13.12 1.64
CA MET A 1 -52.35 -13.87 2.91
C MET A 1 -52.49 -15.35 2.62
N LYS A 2 -51.35 -16.06 2.49
CA LYS A 2 -51.26 -17.53 2.52
C LYS A 2 -49.89 -17.85 3.11
N ILE A 3 -49.94 -18.43 4.31
CA ILE A 3 -48.81 -18.70 5.21
C ILE A 3 -48.11 -19.96 4.71
N SER A 4 -46.84 -19.87 4.32
CA SER A 4 -46.01 -21.06 4.06
C SER A 4 -45.35 -21.48 5.37
N GLN A 5 -45.70 -22.69 5.81
CA GLN A 5 -45.16 -23.34 7.01
C GLN A 5 -43.78 -23.92 6.68
N PHE A 6 -42.72 -23.41 7.30
CA PHE A 6 -41.43 -24.08 7.36
C PHE A 6 -41.49 -25.24 8.36
N ARG A 7 -41.18 -26.45 7.91
CA ARG A 7 -41.08 -27.66 8.74
C ARG A 7 -39.74 -27.69 9.48
N LEU A 8 -39.80 -27.71 10.81
CA LEU A 8 -38.69 -28.02 11.72
C LEU A 8 -38.25 -29.49 11.52
N LYS A 9 -36.95 -29.75 11.33
CA LYS A 9 -36.37 -31.10 11.43
C LYS A 9 -35.99 -31.39 12.89
N PRO A 10 -36.11 -32.63 13.38
CA PRO A 10 -35.86 -32.96 14.78
C PRO A 10 -34.37 -33.09 15.09
N LEU A 11 -33.97 -32.55 16.26
CA LEU A 11 -32.72 -32.83 16.94
C LEU A 11 -32.64 -34.33 17.29
N LEU A 12 -31.55 -34.99 16.92
CA LEU A 12 -31.18 -36.30 17.47
C LEU A 12 -30.07 -36.10 18.50
N ILE A 13 -30.41 -36.33 19.77
CA ILE A 13 -29.47 -36.39 20.90
C ILE A 13 -28.82 -37.78 20.87
N LEU A 14 -27.49 -37.85 20.73
CA LEU A 14 -26.73 -39.09 20.90
C LEU A 14 -25.83 -38.95 22.13
N ALA A 15 -26.08 -39.81 23.11
CA ALA A 15 -25.36 -39.87 24.38
C ALA A 15 -24.10 -40.75 24.28
N ILE A 16 -22.97 -40.13 24.61
CA ILE A 16 -21.75 -40.61 25.31
C ILE A 16 -21.42 -42.11 25.29
N ALA A 17 -20.24 -42.43 24.71
CA ALA A 17 -19.38 -43.52 25.16
C ALA A 17 -17.94 -42.97 25.34
N SER A 18 -17.60 -42.65 26.58
CA SER A 18 -16.27 -42.23 27.02
C SER A 18 -15.35 -43.45 27.12
N PHE A 19 -14.40 -43.57 26.18
CA PHE A 19 -13.24 -44.43 26.33
C PHE A 19 -12.10 -43.61 26.95
N ALA A 20 -11.82 -43.88 28.22
CA ALA A 20 -10.58 -43.47 28.85
C ALA A 20 -9.45 -44.39 28.35
N TYR A 21 -8.54 -43.85 27.54
CA TYR A 21 -7.21 -44.44 27.38
C TYR A 21 -6.29 -43.76 28.38
N THR A 22 -5.96 -44.48 29.44
CA THR A 22 -4.87 -44.15 30.35
C THR A 22 -3.57 -44.59 29.69
N SER A 23 -2.80 -43.65 29.14
CA SER A 23 -1.38 -43.85 28.88
C SER A 23 -0.62 -42.94 29.83
N CYS A 24 -0.34 -43.45 31.04
CA CYS A 24 0.61 -42.84 31.95
C CYS A 24 2.01 -42.98 31.35
N SER A 25 2.54 -41.89 30.80
CA SER A 25 3.90 -41.48 31.10
C SER A 25 3.74 -40.27 32.02
N SER A 26 4.20 -40.43 33.25
CA SER A 26 4.29 -39.38 34.25
C SER A 26 5.63 -38.69 34.04
N ASP A 27 5.68 -37.73 33.13
CA ASP A 27 6.72 -36.70 33.15
C ASP A 27 6.00 -35.36 33.30
N ASP A 28 6.43 -34.62 34.32
CA ASP A 28 5.83 -33.40 34.81
C ASP A 28 5.77 -32.31 33.74
N ASP A 29 4.58 -32.09 33.15
CA ASP A 29 4.24 -30.79 32.55
C ASP A 29 3.95 -29.80 33.69
N ALA A 30 5.02 -29.42 34.41
CA ALA A 30 4.99 -28.21 35.21
C ALA A 30 4.66 -27.04 34.26
N PRO A 31 3.78 -26.09 34.64
CA PRO A 31 3.66 -24.84 33.91
C PRO A 31 5.06 -24.26 33.75
N ALA A 32 5.43 -23.86 32.54
CA ALA A 32 6.68 -23.15 32.31
C ALA A 32 6.79 -22.03 33.36
N GLU A 33 7.89 -22.01 34.12
CA GLU A 33 8.10 -20.93 35.08
C GLU A 33 8.09 -19.60 34.29
N PRO A 34 7.39 -18.56 34.80
CA PRO A 34 7.36 -17.28 34.13
C PRO A 34 8.78 -16.75 33.97
N ASP A 35 9.09 -16.21 32.80
CA ASP A 35 10.42 -15.67 32.52
C ASP A 35 10.76 -14.55 33.54
N PRO A 36 12.02 -14.46 33.99
CA PRO A 36 12.40 -13.50 35.01
C PRO A 36 12.24 -12.07 34.49
N ILE A 37 11.66 -11.17 35.29
CA ILE A 37 11.63 -9.73 34.98
C ILE A 37 13.06 -9.18 35.08
N VAL A 38 13.56 -8.60 33.98
CA VAL A 38 14.94 -8.10 33.89
C VAL A 38 15.03 -6.58 33.90
N GLU A 39 16.10 -6.06 34.52
CA GLU A 39 16.44 -4.65 34.39
C GLU A 39 16.99 -4.37 32.96
N PRO A 40 16.48 -3.33 32.27
CA PRO A 40 16.89 -3.01 30.91
C PRO A 40 18.39 -2.64 30.82
N LEU A 41 19.07 -3.12 29.78
CA LEU A 41 20.45 -2.74 29.49
C LEU A 41 20.42 -1.48 28.63
N VAL A 42 20.99 -0.39 29.14
CA VAL A 42 21.16 0.83 28.35
C VAL A 42 22.30 0.62 27.35
N LEU A 43 21.99 0.71 26.06
CA LEU A 43 22.93 0.53 24.98
C LEU A 43 23.71 1.83 24.68
N SER A 44 24.92 1.66 24.14
CA SER A 44 25.78 2.78 23.76
C SER A 44 25.23 3.53 22.54
N CYS A 45 25.51 4.83 22.46
CA CYS A 45 25.21 5.67 21.29
C CYS A 45 26.30 5.66 20.21
N ASN A 46 27.31 4.80 20.38
CA ASN A 46 28.32 4.60 19.34
C ASN A 46 27.68 3.99 18.10
N ILE A 47 28.29 4.26 16.94
CA ILE A 47 27.93 3.61 15.68
C ILE A 47 28.21 2.11 15.83
N ILE A 48 27.29 1.28 15.32
CA ILE A 48 27.49 -0.16 15.24
C ILE A 48 28.26 -0.47 13.96
N GLU A 49 29.57 -0.70 14.08
CA GLU A 49 30.48 -0.96 12.95
C GLU A 49 30.88 -2.44 12.83
N GLU A 50 30.48 -3.28 13.80
CA GLU A 50 30.66 -4.73 13.81
C GLU A 50 29.31 -5.41 14.07
N GLU A 51 29.20 -6.69 13.71
CA GLU A 51 27.99 -7.47 13.95
C GLU A 51 27.56 -7.39 15.41
N MET A 52 26.28 -7.10 15.63
CA MET A 52 25.68 -7.03 16.95
C MET A 52 24.48 -7.96 17.02
N ILE A 53 24.44 -8.82 18.04
CA ILE A 53 23.32 -9.71 18.32
C ILE A 53 22.66 -9.26 19.63
N LEU A 54 21.36 -9.00 19.59
CA LEU A 54 20.52 -8.73 20.74
C LEU A 54 19.68 -9.97 21.06
N THR A 55 19.78 -10.45 22.30
CA THR A 55 19.17 -11.70 22.78
C THR A 55 18.04 -11.39 23.76
N ASP A 56 16.99 -12.20 23.78
CA ASP A 56 15.90 -12.11 24.79
C ASP A 56 16.51 -12.31 26.20
N ARG A 57 16.30 -11.35 27.10
CA ARG A 57 16.84 -11.37 28.47
C ARG A 57 15.76 -11.74 29.49
N GLY A 58 14.48 -11.80 29.11
CA GLY A 58 13.36 -12.15 29.98
C GLY A 58 12.18 -11.20 29.83
N GLU A 59 11.29 -11.20 30.83
CA GLU A 59 10.09 -10.38 30.78
C GLU A 59 10.42 -8.87 30.89
N GLY A 60 9.76 -8.08 30.05
CA GLY A 60 9.84 -6.61 30.08
C GLY A 60 10.71 -6.05 28.95
N VAL A 61 11.40 -4.95 29.25
CA VAL A 61 12.28 -4.27 28.28
C VAL A 61 13.70 -4.81 28.43
N ASP A 62 14.24 -5.43 27.39
CA ASP A 62 15.60 -5.95 27.38
C ASP A 62 16.63 -4.85 27.24
N TYR A 63 16.37 -3.91 26.33
CA TYR A 63 17.33 -2.89 25.92
C TYR A 63 16.71 -1.50 25.85
N ILE A 64 17.47 -0.50 26.27
CA ILE A 64 17.12 0.92 26.07
C ILE A 64 18.13 1.56 25.14
N TRP A 65 17.65 2.19 24.05
CA TRP A 65 18.47 3.10 23.25
C TRP A 65 18.13 4.57 23.57
N PRO A 66 19.07 5.33 24.18
CA PRO A 66 18.80 6.72 24.55
C PRO A 66 18.96 7.72 23.38
N CYS A 67 19.26 7.24 22.17
CA CYS A 67 19.67 8.08 21.05
C CYS A 67 19.28 7.47 19.70
N PHE A 68 19.43 8.27 18.65
CA PHE A 68 19.22 7.84 17.28
C PHE A 68 20.48 7.09 16.78
N VAL A 69 20.52 5.78 17.01
CA VAL A 69 21.70 4.96 16.73
C VAL A 69 21.90 4.75 15.23
N LYS A 70 23.15 4.71 14.80
CA LYS A 70 23.54 4.37 13.44
C LYS A 70 24.04 2.93 13.36
N VAL A 71 23.52 2.19 12.40
CA VAL A 71 23.81 0.77 12.18
C VAL A 71 24.50 0.61 10.84
N TYR A 72 25.81 0.33 10.86
CA TYR A 72 26.70 0.19 9.70
C TYR A 72 27.18 -1.26 9.49
N ALA A 73 26.70 -2.18 10.33
CA ALA A 73 26.99 -3.60 10.27
C ALA A 73 25.71 -4.42 10.52
N PRO A 74 25.74 -5.75 10.39
CA PRO A 74 24.58 -6.58 10.71
C PRO A 74 24.12 -6.43 12.16
N LEU A 75 22.87 -6.01 12.34
CA LEU A 75 22.17 -6.04 13.62
C LEU A 75 21.13 -7.16 13.59
N ILE A 76 21.35 -8.19 14.41
CA ILE A 76 20.46 -9.35 14.51
C ILE A 76 19.73 -9.25 15.85
N ILE A 77 18.41 -9.34 15.81
CA ILE A 77 17.55 -9.25 16.97
C ILE A 77 16.81 -10.59 17.08
N GLU A 78 17.08 -11.33 18.15
CA GLU A 78 16.49 -12.65 18.37
C GLU A 78 14.99 -12.55 18.77
N PRO A 79 14.19 -13.62 18.53
CA PRO A 79 12.78 -13.65 18.93
C PRO A 79 12.57 -13.32 20.41
N GLY A 80 11.52 -12.55 20.72
CA GLY A 80 11.14 -12.16 22.08
C GLY A 80 11.75 -10.84 22.57
N VAL A 81 12.78 -10.33 21.90
CA VAL A 81 13.46 -9.10 22.32
C VAL A 81 12.53 -7.88 22.30
N THR A 82 12.55 -7.12 23.39
CA THR A 82 11.88 -5.81 23.51
C THR A 82 12.91 -4.70 23.67
N ILE A 83 12.88 -3.74 22.73
CA ILE A 83 13.75 -2.56 22.70
C ILE A 83 12.90 -1.32 22.93
N ALA A 84 13.22 -0.55 23.97
CA ALA A 84 12.62 0.75 24.21
C ALA A 84 13.57 1.89 23.80
N PHE A 85 13.03 2.93 23.18
CA PHE A 85 13.76 4.14 22.82
C PHE A 85 13.38 5.29 23.75
N GLU A 86 14.36 6.07 24.21
CA GLU A 86 14.08 7.33 24.90
C GLU A 86 13.62 8.43 23.92
N GLN A 87 13.24 9.59 24.45
CA GLN A 87 12.88 10.74 23.62
C GLN A 87 14.05 11.16 22.73
N GLY A 88 13.80 11.29 21.41
CA GLY A 88 14.86 11.53 20.42
C GLY A 88 15.64 10.27 20.03
N GLY A 89 15.35 9.13 20.67
CA GLY A 89 15.88 7.82 20.33
C GLY A 89 15.27 7.26 19.04
N GLY A 90 16.00 6.38 18.38
CA GLY A 90 15.55 5.69 17.16
C GLY A 90 16.70 4.97 16.49
N MET A 91 16.52 4.57 15.24
CA MET A 91 17.52 3.77 14.53
C MET A 91 17.65 4.21 13.08
N HIS A 92 18.89 4.26 12.60
CA HIS A 92 19.24 4.46 11.19
C HIS A 92 20.12 3.32 10.70
N VAL A 93 19.54 2.45 9.89
CA VAL A 93 20.26 1.37 9.21
C VAL A 93 20.68 1.86 7.84
N GLN A 94 21.98 2.00 7.60
CA GLN A 94 22.48 2.61 6.37
C GLN A 94 23.80 2.02 5.89
N ASP A 95 24.01 2.16 4.59
CA ASP A 95 25.32 1.93 3.97
C ASP A 95 26.17 3.19 4.12
N TYR A 96 27.46 3.03 4.40
CA TYR A 96 28.40 4.14 4.50
C TYR A 96 29.82 3.71 4.09
N ASP A 97 30.36 4.28 3.02
CA ASP A 97 31.66 3.91 2.45
C ASP A 97 31.74 2.39 2.16
N SER A 98 32.60 1.63 2.87
CA SER A 98 32.72 0.18 2.74
C SER A 98 31.79 -0.60 3.68
N PHE A 99 30.98 0.08 4.49
CA PHE A 99 30.09 -0.53 5.46
C PHE A 99 28.68 -0.74 4.88
N THR A 100 28.07 -1.87 5.24
CA THR A 100 26.69 -2.23 4.89
C THR A 100 25.93 -2.55 6.17
N GLY A 101 25.07 -1.63 6.59
CA GLY A 101 24.17 -1.86 7.72
C GLY A 101 23.06 -2.81 7.34
N SER A 102 22.61 -3.65 8.26
CA SER A 102 21.36 -4.40 8.06
C SER A 102 20.65 -4.65 9.38
N ILE A 103 19.34 -4.90 9.33
CA ILE A 103 18.54 -5.26 10.51
C ILE A 103 17.73 -6.52 10.24
N THR A 104 18.08 -7.61 10.93
CA THR A 104 17.28 -8.84 10.93
C THR A 104 16.47 -8.92 12.23
N ALA A 105 15.20 -8.53 12.15
CA ALA A 105 14.22 -8.68 13.23
C ALA A 105 13.18 -9.74 12.82
N VAL A 106 13.49 -11.00 13.11
CA VAL A 106 12.65 -12.15 12.76
C VAL A 106 12.24 -12.88 14.04
N GLY A 107 11.10 -12.48 14.59
CA GLY A 107 10.48 -13.11 15.74
C GLY A 107 9.60 -14.31 15.36
N THR A 108 8.75 -14.73 16.29
CA THR A 108 7.70 -15.71 16.05
C THR A 108 6.35 -15.18 16.52
N ALA A 109 5.25 -15.86 16.17
CA ALA A 109 3.93 -15.48 16.66
C ALA A 109 3.83 -15.49 18.20
N ASP A 110 4.53 -16.42 18.86
CA ASP A 110 4.55 -16.55 20.33
C ASP A 110 5.58 -15.64 20.99
N LYS A 111 6.66 -15.29 20.27
CA LYS A 111 7.75 -14.42 20.75
C LYS A 111 8.02 -13.31 19.72
N PRO A 112 7.11 -12.33 19.58
CA PRO A 112 7.34 -11.21 18.68
C PRO A 112 8.48 -10.33 19.19
N ILE A 113 9.18 -9.65 18.27
CA ILE A 113 10.16 -8.62 18.61
C ILE A 113 9.44 -7.29 18.74
N THR A 114 9.67 -6.54 19.82
CA THR A 114 8.97 -5.26 20.06
C THR A 114 9.92 -4.07 20.02
N PHE A 115 9.60 -3.07 19.19
CA PHE A 115 10.21 -1.74 19.21
C PHE A 115 9.20 -0.74 19.76
N THR A 116 9.53 -0.10 20.89
CA THR A 116 8.61 0.77 21.62
C THR A 116 9.32 2.00 22.20
N GLY A 117 8.58 2.92 22.80
CA GLY A 117 9.16 4.03 23.57
C GLY A 117 9.31 3.67 25.05
N THR A 118 10.22 4.33 25.77
CA THR A 118 10.25 4.24 27.25
C THR A 118 8.97 4.75 27.92
N ASN A 119 8.18 5.52 27.16
CA ASN A 119 6.80 5.87 27.50
C ASN A 119 5.87 5.35 26.39
N SER A 120 4.73 4.76 26.78
CA SER A 120 3.71 4.27 25.85
C SER A 120 2.80 5.40 25.34
N THR A 121 3.40 6.42 24.71
CA THR A 121 2.69 7.58 24.16
C THR A 121 3.11 7.79 22.70
N PRO A 122 2.17 7.98 21.74
CA PRO A 122 2.54 8.27 20.35
C PRO A 122 3.57 9.39 20.24
N GLY A 123 4.69 9.14 19.54
CA GLY A 123 5.78 10.10 19.38
C GLY A 123 6.77 10.14 20.55
N ALA A 124 6.77 9.09 21.38
CA ALA A 124 7.74 8.92 22.48
C ALA A 124 9.18 8.78 21.96
N TRP A 125 9.34 8.32 20.72
CA TRP A 125 10.62 8.17 20.06
C TRP A 125 10.49 8.47 18.56
N GLU A 126 11.62 8.50 17.85
CA GLU A 126 11.72 9.01 16.49
C GLU A 126 11.12 8.05 15.46
N ARG A 127 11.90 7.07 14.99
CA ARG A 127 11.55 6.12 13.92
C ARG A 127 12.64 5.06 13.74
N ILE A 128 12.34 4.05 12.93
CA ILE A 128 13.34 3.25 12.22
C ILE A 128 13.47 3.79 10.80
N LEU A 129 14.67 4.24 10.44
CA LEU A 129 15.03 4.71 9.11
C LEU A 129 15.93 3.68 8.43
N LEU A 130 15.51 3.18 7.27
CA LEU A 130 16.30 2.30 6.41
C LEU A 130 16.75 3.06 5.18
N THR A 131 18.07 3.14 5.00
CA THR A 131 18.70 3.61 3.76
C THR A 131 19.83 2.68 3.32
N SER A 132 19.73 1.39 3.69
CA SER A 132 20.66 0.33 3.26
C SER A 132 20.00 -0.58 2.23
N GLY A 133 20.75 -0.92 1.17
CA GLY A 133 20.33 -1.84 0.12
C GLY A 133 20.46 -3.34 0.45
N ASP A 134 20.71 -3.70 1.70
CA ASP A 134 20.88 -5.10 2.13
C ASP A 134 19.54 -5.88 2.19
N LEU A 135 19.56 -7.14 1.77
CA LEU A 135 18.38 -8.03 1.75
C LEU A 135 18.00 -8.57 3.15
N ASN A 136 18.89 -8.41 4.14
CA ASN A 136 18.65 -8.84 5.51
C ASN A 136 17.84 -7.84 6.32
N ASN A 137 17.45 -6.70 5.75
CA ASN A 137 16.49 -5.76 6.31
C ASN A 137 15.08 -6.37 6.37
N LYS A 138 14.82 -7.12 7.45
CA LYS A 138 13.64 -7.97 7.60
C LYS A 138 12.92 -7.65 8.90
N PHE A 139 11.61 -7.46 8.78
CA PHE A 139 10.68 -7.33 9.89
C PHE A 139 9.64 -8.45 9.75
N ASN A 140 9.77 -9.50 10.55
CA ASN A 140 8.82 -10.60 10.57
C ASN A 140 8.41 -10.93 12.01
N HIS A 141 7.10 -10.94 12.31
CA HIS A 141 6.59 -11.02 13.68
C HIS A 141 7.16 -9.92 14.58
N VAL A 142 7.10 -8.68 14.10
CA VAL A 142 7.52 -7.48 14.82
C VAL A 142 6.31 -6.70 15.32
N ILE A 143 6.45 -6.03 16.46
CA ILE A 143 5.55 -4.97 16.94
C ILE A 143 6.33 -3.66 16.93
N LEU A 144 5.83 -2.66 16.20
CA LEU A 144 6.39 -1.31 16.13
C LEU A 144 5.36 -0.30 16.64
N GLU A 145 5.63 0.35 17.76
CA GLU A 145 4.65 1.22 18.41
C GLU A 145 5.21 2.48 19.07
N PHE A 146 4.34 3.48 19.19
CA PHE A 146 4.58 4.75 19.88
C PHE A 146 5.71 5.62 19.29
N ALA A 147 6.11 5.36 18.05
CA ALA A 147 7.07 6.16 17.29
C ALA A 147 6.41 7.44 16.73
N GLY A 148 7.19 8.20 15.97
CA GLY A 148 6.71 9.28 15.11
C GLY A 148 7.19 10.68 15.49
N ALA A 149 8.27 10.77 16.27
CA ALA A 149 8.85 12.01 16.80
C ALA A 149 7.91 12.80 17.71
N THR A 150 8.45 13.67 18.57
CA THR A 150 7.62 14.48 19.46
C THR A 150 6.75 15.49 18.71
N ASP A 151 7.14 15.92 17.51
CA ASP A 151 6.38 16.86 16.68
C ASP A 151 5.41 16.16 15.70
N GLY A 152 5.43 14.82 15.62
CA GLY A 152 4.61 14.08 14.66
C GLY A 152 5.13 14.16 13.21
N SER A 153 6.39 14.51 12.99
CA SER A 153 6.93 14.73 11.64
C SER A 153 7.43 13.48 10.92
N ARG A 154 7.35 12.30 11.54
CA ARG A 154 8.02 11.09 11.05
C ARG A 154 7.10 9.89 11.02
N ALA A 155 7.10 9.14 9.92
CA ALA A 155 6.54 7.78 9.91
C ALA A 155 7.35 6.87 10.85
N ALA A 156 6.69 5.86 11.44
CA ALA A 156 7.34 4.93 12.37
C ALA A 156 8.43 4.09 11.70
N LEU A 157 8.13 3.57 10.51
CA LEU A 157 9.06 2.85 9.65
C LEU A 157 9.22 3.60 8.33
N TYR A 158 10.44 4.02 8.03
CA TYR A 158 10.76 4.82 6.84
C TYR A 158 11.82 4.10 6.01
N ALA A 159 11.53 3.84 4.74
CA ALA A 159 12.47 3.25 3.77
C ALA A 159 12.82 4.25 2.65
N ASP A 160 14.11 4.45 2.36
CA ASP A 160 14.64 5.40 1.35
C ASP A 160 15.87 4.89 0.59
N ASN A 161 16.34 5.67 -0.40
CA ASN A 161 17.69 5.56 -0.98
C ASN A 161 18.06 4.15 -1.47
N ASN A 162 17.24 3.55 -2.34
CA ASN A 162 17.46 2.18 -2.83
C ASN A 162 17.46 1.11 -1.73
N SER A 163 16.97 1.44 -0.53
CA SER A 163 16.87 0.47 0.55
C SER A 163 16.03 -0.72 0.12
N LYS A 164 16.35 -1.89 0.65
CA LYS A 164 15.52 -3.09 0.48
C LYS A 164 14.85 -3.40 1.80
N ILE A 165 13.57 -3.76 1.76
CA ILE A 165 12.79 -4.04 2.96
C ILE A 165 11.83 -5.21 2.75
N GLU A 166 11.78 -6.11 3.73
CA GLU A 166 10.73 -7.12 3.87
C GLU A 166 9.93 -6.84 5.15
N ILE A 167 8.60 -6.78 5.05
CA ILE A 167 7.67 -6.61 6.18
C ILE A 167 6.61 -7.70 6.13
N LYS A 168 6.63 -8.64 7.08
CA LYS A 168 5.68 -9.75 7.15
C LYS A 168 5.14 -9.94 8.57
N ASN A 169 3.88 -10.35 8.70
CA ASN A 169 3.28 -10.70 9.99
C ASN A 169 3.52 -9.66 11.10
N THR A 170 3.61 -8.38 10.74
CA THR A 170 4.09 -7.31 11.61
C THR A 170 2.94 -6.40 12.01
N ILE A 171 2.93 -5.95 13.25
CA ILE A 171 1.97 -4.99 13.80
C ILE A 171 2.64 -3.62 13.90
N ILE A 172 2.09 -2.61 13.22
CA ILE A 172 2.55 -1.22 13.33
C ILE A 172 1.41 -0.37 13.84
N ARG A 173 1.53 0.13 15.08
CA ARG A 173 0.39 0.73 15.77
C ARG A 173 0.70 1.93 16.66
N ASN A 174 -0.33 2.75 16.89
CA ASN A 174 -0.29 3.83 17.89
C ASN A 174 0.88 4.81 17.69
N ASN A 175 1.30 5.03 16.44
CA ASN A 175 2.35 5.98 16.10
C ASN A 175 1.76 7.38 15.89
N LYS A 176 2.58 8.43 16.08
CA LYS A 176 2.12 9.83 16.03
C LYS A 176 1.86 10.37 14.63
N HIS A 177 2.40 9.71 13.61
CA HIS A 177 2.18 10.02 12.21
C HIS A 177 1.82 8.71 11.50
N ASP A 178 2.14 8.60 10.22
CA ASP A 178 1.97 7.40 9.43
C ASP A 178 2.68 6.17 10.03
N GLY A 179 2.12 4.99 9.80
CA GLY A 179 2.77 3.73 10.16
C GLY A 179 4.03 3.49 9.33
N ILE A 180 3.90 3.52 8.01
CA ILE A 180 4.99 3.23 7.07
C ILE A 180 5.11 4.36 6.04
N PHE A 181 6.34 4.75 5.72
CA PHE A 181 6.63 5.51 4.49
C PHE A 181 7.65 4.77 3.62
N ILE A 182 7.24 4.47 2.38
CA ILE A 182 8.10 3.88 1.35
C ILE A 182 8.38 4.93 0.28
N ALA A 183 9.58 5.50 0.32
CA ALA A 183 10.00 6.49 -0.67
C ALA A 183 10.14 5.84 -2.07
N PRO A 184 10.08 6.63 -3.16
CA PRO A 184 10.12 6.10 -4.54
C PRO A 184 11.39 5.31 -4.87
N GLY A 185 12.49 5.62 -4.18
CA GLY A 185 13.77 4.94 -4.30
C GLY A 185 13.84 3.60 -3.57
N ALA A 186 13.02 3.35 -2.55
CA ALA A 186 13.05 2.11 -1.78
C ALA A 186 12.45 0.93 -2.55
N ASN A 187 12.85 -0.29 -2.21
CA ASN A 187 12.44 -1.54 -2.82
C ASN A 187 11.77 -2.45 -1.78
N ILE A 188 10.57 -2.91 -2.10
CA ILE A 188 9.81 -3.85 -1.27
C ILE A 188 10.15 -5.25 -1.78
N GLU A 189 10.90 -6.00 -0.99
CA GLU A 189 11.28 -7.38 -1.29
C GLU A 189 10.21 -8.38 -0.83
N GLY A 190 9.36 -7.97 0.12
CA GLY A 190 8.18 -8.72 0.53
C GLY A 190 7.28 -7.91 1.46
N TYR A 191 5.98 -8.01 1.26
CA TYR A 191 4.96 -7.41 2.10
C TYR A 191 3.83 -8.42 2.27
N GLN A 192 3.54 -8.87 3.50
CA GLN A 192 2.53 -9.92 3.71
C GLN A 192 1.92 -9.92 5.12
N SER A 193 0.60 -10.06 5.23
CA SER A 193 -0.13 -10.34 6.47
C SER A 193 0.18 -9.36 7.60
N ASN A 194 0.29 -8.08 7.28
CA ASN A 194 0.61 -7.04 8.25
C ASN A 194 -0.66 -6.46 8.88
N THR A 195 -0.53 -5.86 10.07
CA THR A 195 -1.63 -5.17 10.76
C THR A 195 -1.20 -3.76 11.10
N ILE A 196 -1.73 -2.78 10.39
CA ILE A 196 -1.35 -1.37 10.51
C ILE A 196 -2.54 -0.58 11.07
N ILE A 197 -2.50 -0.29 12.37
CA ILE A 197 -3.71 0.14 13.11
C ILE A 197 -3.48 1.28 14.09
N GLY A 198 -4.45 2.16 14.27
CA GLY A 198 -4.42 3.18 15.33
C GLY A 198 -3.30 4.21 15.20
N ASN A 199 -2.66 4.33 14.02
CA ASN A 199 -1.67 5.38 13.77
C ASN A 199 -2.40 6.72 13.57
N GLN A 200 -1.85 7.83 14.07
CA GLN A 200 -2.53 9.13 13.99
C GLN A 200 -2.54 9.73 12.57
N GLY A 201 -1.65 9.26 11.68
CA GLY A 201 -1.65 9.59 10.26
C GLY A 201 -2.32 8.52 9.38
N TYR A 202 -1.76 8.28 8.20
CA TYR A 202 -2.15 7.19 7.30
C TYR A 202 -1.56 5.85 7.77
N PRO A 203 -2.15 4.69 7.42
CA PRO A 203 -1.46 3.42 7.59
C PRO A 203 -0.11 3.41 6.87
N MET A 204 -0.10 3.88 5.63
CA MET A 204 1.08 3.90 4.78
C MET A 204 1.02 5.07 3.80
N GLN A 205 2.16 5.71 3.59
CA GLN A 205 2.44 6.53 2.40
C GLN A 205 3.41 5.78 1.47
N ILE A 206 3.07 5.73 0.18
CA ILE A 206 3.80 4.94 -0.83
C ILE A 206 3.69 5.59 -2.22
N ALA A 207 4.71 5.44 -3.07
CA ALA A 207 4.61 5.86 -4.47
C ALA A 207 3.74 4.89 -5.30
N ALA A 208 2.98 5.40 -6.28
CA ALA A 208 2.11 4.60 -7.16
C ALA A 208 2.86 3.40 -7.78
N ARG A 209 4.11 3.62 -8.20
CA ARG A 209 4.99 2.61 -8.79
C ARG A 209 5.41 1.47 -7.84
N LYS A 210 5.06 1.56 -6.56
CA LYS A 210 5.38 0.55 -5.54
C LYS A 210 4.13 -0.19 -5.04
N VAL A 211 2.93 0.25 -5.40
CA VAL A 211 1.67 -0.37 -4.94
C VAL A 211 1.54 -1.84 -5.37
N LYS A 212 2.10 -2.22 -6.53
CA LYS A 212 2.10 -3.63 -7.00
C LYS A 212 2.76 -4.64 -6.05
N PHE A 213 3.54 -4.18 -5.07
CA PHE A 213 4.23 -5.05 -4.12
C PHE A 213 3.42 -5.31 -2.84
N LEU A 214 2.24 -4.69 -2.71
CA LEU A 214 1.32 -4.94 -1.60
C LEU A 214 0.53 -6.24 -1.83
N ASP A 215 -0.01 -6.79 -0.75
CA ASP A 215 -0.62 -8.13 -0.67
C ASP A 215 -2.15 -8.13 -0.81
N GLY A 216 -2.74 -7.01 -1.22
CA GLY A 216 -4.20 -6.85 -1.27
C GLY A 216 -4.82 -7.03 0.12
N ALA A 217 -5.81 -7.91 0.22
CA ALA A 217 -6.60 -8.09 1.44
C ALA A 217 -5.95 -8.98 2.52
N GLU A 218 -4.70 -9.43 2.33
CA GLU A 218 -3.98 -10.22 3.37
C GLU A 218 -3.55 -9.34 4.55
N SER A 219 -3.27 -8.06 4.33
CA SER A 219 -2.98 -7.08 5.38
C SER A 219 -4.24 -6.37 5.88
N ILE A 220 -4.21 -5.94 7.14
CA ILE A 220 -5.31 -5.23 7.82
C ILE A 220 -4.90 -3.79 8.06
N TYR A 221 -5.76 -2.86 7.65
CA TYR A 221 -5.64 -1.42 7.87
C TYR A 221 -6.90 -0.90 8.56
N ALA A 222 -6.79 -0.49 9.82
CA ALA A 222 -7.95 -0.10 10.61
C ALA A 222 -7.64 1.02 11.61
N ASP A 223 -8.63 1.87 11.86
CA ASP A 223 -8.59 2.89 12.92
C ASP A 223 -7.40 3.86 12.85
N ASN A 224 -6.77 4.00 11.68
CA ASN A 224 -5.77 5.04 11.44
C ASN A 224 -6.47 6.40 11.26
N GLY A 225 -5.77 7.50 11.55
CA GLY A 225 -6.31 8.87 11.47
C GLY A 225 -6.93 9.17 10.12
N SER A 226 -6.26 8.74 9.04
CA SER A 226 -6.84 8.57 7.71
C SER A 226 -6.69 7.10 7.31
N ASN A 227 -7.79 6.37 7.20
CA ASN A 227 -7.74 4.92 6.94
C ASN A 227 -7.75 4.61 5.43
N GLU A 228 -6.77 5.14 4.73
CA GLU A 228 -6.57 5.07 3.28
C GLU A 228 -5.08 4.85 2.99
N VAL A 229 -4.72 4.12 1.93
CA VAL A 229 -3.32 4.03 1.49
C VAL A 229 -2.99 5.34 0.77
N TYR A 230 -2.08 6.14 1.34
CA TYR A 230 -1.70 7.43 0.77
C TYR A 230 -0.70 7.25 -0.37
N VAL A 231 -1.17 7.36 -1.61
CA VAL A 231 -0.36 7.22 -2.81
C VAL A 231 0.23 8.57 -3.19
N ASN A 232 1.44 8.82 -2.71
CA ASN A 232 2.20 10.04 -2.95
C ASN A 232 3.71 9.74 -2.87
N SER A 233 4.44 10.00 -3.96
CA SER A 233 5.89 9.78 -4.04
C SER A 233 6.74 10.71 -3.17
N GLY A 234 6.20 11.80 -2.63
CA GLY A 234 6.97 12.87 -2.00
C GLY A 234 7.97 13.54 -2.96
N SER A 235 7.84 13.29 -4.27
CA SER A 235 8.80 13.74 -5.29
C SER A 235 8.08 14.47 -6.41
N ILE A 236 8.59 15.65 -6.76
CA ILE A 236 8.13 16.35 -7.95
C ILE A 236 8.74 15.80 -9.24
N TYR A 237 9.79 14.98 -9.14
CA TYR A 237 10.54 14.45 -10.29
C TYR A 237 10.15 13.01 -10.64
N ASN A 238 9.82 12.19 -9.64
CA ASN A 238 9.52 10.76 -9.80
C ASN A 238 8.03 10.46 -9.59
N ARG A 239 7.16 11.24 -10.25
CA ARG A 239 5.70 11.16 -10.06
C ARG A 239 5.11 9.93 -10.73
N GLY A 240 4.62 8.99 -9.93
CA GLY A 240 3.72 7.89 -10.30
C GLY A 240 3.96 7.14 -11.62
N PHE A 241 5.20 7.04 -12.11
CA PHE A 241 5.52 6.35 -13.37
C PHE A 241 5.30 4.84 -13.28
N ILE A 242 4.45 4.32 -14.16
CA ILE A 242 4.24 2.90 -14.41
C ILE A 242 4.85 2.58 -15.77
N GLU A 243 6.07 2.04 -15.74
CA GLU A 243 6.94 1.77 -16.89
C GLU A 243 7.22 0.26 -17.09
N ASP A 244 6.54 -0.58 -16.29
CA ASP A 244 6.86 -2.01 -16.16
C ASP A 244 6.59 -2.85 -17.42
N GLU A 245 7.29 -3.99 -17.48
CA GLU A 245 7.91 -4.59 -18.66
C GLU A 245 7.04 -5.55 -19.51
N VAL A 246 7.24 -5.58 -20.84
CA VAL A 246 6.85 -6.74 -21.67
C VAL A 246 7.69 -7.97 -21.24
N ASN A 247 7.01 -9.02 -20.77
CA ASN A 247 7.54 -10.23 -20.10
C ASN A 247 7.90 -10.07 -18.61
N GLY A 248 7.67 -8.90 -18.00
CA GLY A 248 7.65 -8.73 -16.55
C GLY A 248 6.25 -8.93 -15.97
N PRO A 249 6.11 -8.95 -14.63
CA PRO A 249 4.79 -8.98 -14.02
C PRO A 249 4.04 -7.68 -14.30
N VAL A 250 2.76 -7.80 -14.66
CA VAL A 250 1.83 -6.66 -14.82
C VAL A 250 1.79 -5.86 -13.52
N HIS A 251 1.83 -4.53 -13.62
CA HIS A 251 1.68 -3.65 -12.46
C HIS A 251 0.24 -3.72 -11.96
N THR A 252 -0.02 -4.63 -11.03
CA THR A 252 -1.37 -4.97 -10.58
C THR A 252 -1.65 -4.37 -9.21
N TRP A 253 -2.70 -3.55 -9.11
CA TRP A 253 -3.21 -3.03 -7.85
C TRP A 253 -4.34 -3.93 -7.38
N LEU A 254 -4.15 -4.50 -6.19
CA LEU A 254 -5.13 -5.34 -5.50
C LEU A 254 -5.85 -4.51 -4.44
N ASN A 255 -7.13 -4.81 -4.20
CA ASN A 255 -7.91 -4.13 -3.17
C ASN A 255 -7.35 -4.45 -1.77
N PRO A 256 -6.87 -3.45 -1.00
CA PRO A 256 -6.33 -3.67 0.34
C PRO A 256 -7.41 -3.67 1.44
N GLY A 257 -8.69 -3.60 1.08
CA GLY A 257 -9.82 -3.48 2.00
C GLY A 257 -10.10 -2.04 2.47
N ILE A 258 -9.30 -1.07 2.01
CA ILE A 258 -9.44 0.37 2.23
C ILE A 258 -9.17 1.13 0.92
N PRO A 259 -9.60 2.40 0.78
CA PRO A 259 -9.31 3.18 -0.42
C PRO A 259 -7.82 3.49 -0.60
N PHE A 260 -7.43 3.74 -1.85
CA PHE A 260 -6.19 4.45 -2.18
C PHE A 260 -6.50 5.94 -2.32
N PHE A 261 -5.84 6.79 -1.52
CA PHE A 261 -5.90 8.23 -1.69
C PHE A 261 -4.74 8.70 -2.59
N ILE A 262 -5.05 9.17 -3.79
CA ILE A 262 -4.10 9.49 -4.85
C ILE A 262 -3.81 11.00 -4.84
N ASP A 263 -2.59 11.37 -4.46
CA ASP A 263 -2.08 12.75 -4.47
C ASP A 263 -0.84 12.87 -5.36
N GLU A 264 -0.84 12.12 -6.47
CA GLU A 264 0.12 12.25 -7.55
C GLU A 264 -0.50 11.81 -8.89
N ASN A 265 0.09 12.22 -10.01
CA ASN A 265 -0.33 11.69 -11.31
C ASN A 265 0.16 10.27 -11.49
N ILE A 266 -0.75 9.38 -11.90
CA ILE A 266 -0.41 8.03 -12.33
C ILE A 266 -0.11 8.08 -13.83
N LEU A 267 1.13 7.83 -14.19
CA LEU A 267 1.62 7.96 -15.56
C LEU A 267 1.97 6.59 -16.12
N VAL A 268 1.09 6.01 -16.93
CA VAL A 268 1.34 4.75 -17.64
C VAL A 268 1.98 5.09 -18.97
N ILE A 269 3.30 4.90 -19.06
CA ILE A 269 4.10 5.37 -20.20
C ILE A 269 5.05 4.29 -20.70
N HIS A 270 5.56 4.50 -21.90
CA HIS A 270 6.61 3.69 -22.48
C HIS A 270 7.98 4.05 -21.87
N ASP A 271 8.64 3.09 -21.23
CA ASP A 271 10.06 3.14 -20.90
C ASP A 271 10.91 3.21 -22.19
N ARG A 272 11.31 4.42 -22.56
CA ARG A 272 12.09 4.68 -23.78
C ARG A 272 13.48 4.07 -23.74
N ALA A 273 14.05 3.84 -22.56
CA ALA A 273 15.40 3.30 -22.43
C ALA A 273 15.42 1.81 -22.74
N ASN A 274 14.37 1.10 -22.34
CA ASN A 274 14.28 -0.37 -22.48
C ASN A 274 13.29 -0.83 -23.55
N GLU A 275 12.61 0.10 -24.23
CA GLU A 275 11.56 -0.14 -25.22
C GLU A 275 10.37 -0.95 -24.67
N LYS A 276 9.94 -0.63 -23.44
CA LYS A 276 8.89 -1.38 -22.74
C LYS A 276 7.64 -0.51 -22.45
N PRO A 277 6.45 -0.90 -22.95
CA PRO A 277 5.21 -0.20 -22.59
C PRO A 277 4.80 -0.51 -21.16
N GLY A 278 4.48 0.53 -20.38
CA GLY A 278 3.84 0.37 -19.08
C GLY A 278 2.49 -0.33 -19.16
N HIS A 279 2.20 -1.19 -18.19
CA HIS A 279 0.95 -1.93 -18.06
C HIS A 279 0.41 -1.83 -16.64
N LEU A 280 -0.60 -0.98 -16.45
CA LEU A 280 -1.33 -0.84 -15.19
C LEU A 280 -2.63 -1.66 -15.23
N ARG A 281 -2.82 -2.51 -14.22
CA ARG A 281 -4.05 -3.23 -13.96
C ARG A 281 -4.58 -2.92 -12.57
N ILE A 282 -5.84 -2.53 -12.47
CA ILE A 282 -6.55 -2.30 -11.20
C ILE A 282 -7.66 -3.34 -11.12
N THR A 283 -7.68 -4.14 -10.06
CA THR A 283 -8.63 -5.25 -9.93
C THR A 283 -9.88 -4.86 -9.15
N GLU A 284 -10.89 -5.73 -9.22
CA GLU A 284 -12.19 -5.58 -8.57
C GLU A 284 -12.12 -5.09 -7.12
N GLY A 285 -13.09 -4.26 -6.74
CA GLY A 285 -13.21 -3.70 -5.40
C GLY A 285 -12.22 -2.60 -5.03
N CYS A 286 -11.23 -2.29 -5.88
CA CYS A 286 -10.36 -1.13 -5.64
C CYS A 286 -11.17 0.17 -5.71
N GLU A 287 -10.98 1.03 -4.71
CA GLU A 287 -11.47 2.40 -4.66
C GLU A 287 -10.28 3.36 -4.69
N LEU A 288 -10.24 4.24 -5.70
CA LEU A 288 -9.22 5.27 -5.86
C LEU A 288 -9.89 6.64 -5.71
N ILE A 289 -9.46 7.39 -4.71
CA ILE A 289 -9.93 8.74 -4.39
C ILE A 289 -8.82 9.72 -4.77
N PHE A 290 -9.06 10.59 -5.74
CA PHE A 290 -8.05 11.53 -6.24
C PHE A 290 -8.16 12.88 -5.53
N ALA A 291 -7.01 13.43 -5.15
CA ALA A 291 -6.87 14.84 -4.86
C ALA A 291 -7.01 15.69 -6.13
N GLU A 292 -7.20 16.99 -5.93
CA GLU A 292 -7.25 17.99 -7.00
C GLU A 292 -6.00 17.97 -7.89
N GLU A 293 -6.16 18.29 -9.17
CA GLU A 293 -5.11 18.38 -10.20
C GLU A 293 -4.43 17.07 -10.61
N TYR A 294 -4.84 15.94 -10.02
CA TYR A 294 -4.30 14.62 -10.36
C TYR A 294 -5.28 13.76 -11.14
N GLY A 295 -4.73 12.76 -11.83
CA GLY A 295 -5.49 11.76 -12.57
C GLY A 295 -4.59 10.66 -13.12
N ILE A 296 -5.16 9.89 -14.05
CA ILE A 296 -4.45 8.80 -14.73
C ILE A 296 -4.18 9.24 -16.16
N GLN A 297 -2.92 9.25 -16.57
CA GLN A 297 -2.52 9.48 -17.95
C GLN A 297 -1.85 8.23 -18.52
N VAL A 298 -2.41 7.72 -19.61
CA VAL A 298 -1.92 6.56 -20.35
C VAL A 298 -1.51 7.05 -21.72
N ARG A 299 -0.23 6.86 -22.09
CA ARG A 299 0.25 7.32 -23.39
C ARG A 299 1.33 6.46 -24.01
N ASP A 300 1.54 6.68 -25.29
CA ASP A 300 2.64 6.13 -26.10
C ASP A 300 2.54 4.63 -26.44
N GLY A 301 2.13 4.31 -27.66
CA GLY A 301 2.24 2.98 -28.26
C GLY A 301 1.44 1.90 -27.51
N ASN A 302 2.09 0.77 -27.21
CA ASN A 302 1.45 -0.42 -26.67
C ASN A 302 1.19 -0.35 -25.14
N THR A 303 1.15 0.82 -24.52
CA THR A 303 0.78 0.95 -23.10
C THR A 303 -0.59 0.35 -22.83
N VAL A 304 -0.79 -0.14 -21.61
CA VAL A 304 -2.00 -0.85 -21.22
C VAL A 304 -2.58 -0.28 -19.94
N PHE A 305 -3.86 0.06 -19.99
CA PHE A 305 -4.67 0.35 -18.82
C PHE A 305 -5.87 -0.59 -18.75
N GLU A 306 -5.90 -1.37 -17.67
CA GLU A 306 -6.98 -2.30 -17.34
C GLU A 306 -7.59 -1.93 -16.00
N ALA A 307 -8.88 -1.59 -15.97
CA ALA A 307 -9.69 -1.49 -14.75
C ALA A 307 -10.73 -2.62 -14.79
N LEU A 308 -10.53 -3.67 -13.98
CA LEU A 308 -11.21 -4.95 -14.11
C LEU A 308 -12.09 -5.25 -12.89
N GLY A 309 -13.25 -4.62 -12.83
CA GLY A 309 -14.27 -4.91 -11.82
C GLY A 309 -15.15 -6.11 -12.16
N THR A 310 -15.96 -6.52 -11.18
CA THR A 310 -17.06 -7.47 -11.35
C THR A 310 -18.41 -6.78 -11.07
N PRO A 311 -19.56 -7.38 -11.46
CA PRO A 311 -20.87 -6.79 -11.16
C PRO A 311 -21.13 -6.55 -9.67
N ASP A 312 -20.49 -7.35 -8.81
CA ASP A 312 -20.62 -7.25 -7.36
C ASP A 312 -19.54 -6.35 -6.74
N ASN A 313 -18.37 -6.24 -7.37
CA ASN A 313 -17.23 -5.44 -6.90
C ASN A 313 -16.69 -4.56 -8.03
N ASN A 314 -17.28 -3.38 -8.21
CA ASN A 314 -16.79 -2.42 -9.20
C ASN A 314 -15.39 -1.91 -8.84
N VAL A 315 -14.64 -1.47 -9.86
CA VAL A 315 -13.52 -0.53 -9.64
C VAL A 315 -14.10 0.88 -9.60
N VAL A 316 -13.77 1.65 -8.57
CA VAL A 316 -14.31 3.01 -8.37
C VAL A 316 -13.20 4.04 -8.44
N PHE A 317 -13.37 5.03 -9.30
CA PHE A 317 -12.54 6.23 -9.38
C PHE A 317 -13.40 7.43 -8.97
N SER A 318 -12.96 8.22 -8.00
CA SER A 318 -13.71 9.38 -7.50
C SER A 318 -12.77 10.52 -7.10
N GLY A 319 -13.32 11.72 -6.91
CA GLY A 319 -12.58 12.88 -6.44
C GLY A 319 -12.91 13.20 -4.99
N GLN A 320 -11.91 13.63 -4.23
CA GLN A 320 -12.03 13.89 -2.79
C GLN A 320 -13.13 14.91 -2.43
N TYR A 321 -13.42 15.86 -3.32
CA TYR A 321 -14.36 16.97 -3.07
C TYR A 321 -15.62 16.90 -3.94
N GLY A 322 -15.92 15.74 -4.54
CA GLY A 322 -17.09 15.55 -5.39
C GLY A 322 -16.94 16.16 -6.78
N MET A 323 -18.06 16.47 -7.44
CA MET A 323 -18.13 16.88 -8.85
C MET A 323 -16.97 17.76 -9.33
N GLY A 324 -16.24 17.29 -10.34
CA GLY A 324 -15.15 18.05 -10.96
C GLY A 324 -13.97 18.32 -10.03
N SER A 325 -13.66 17.46 -9.05
CA SER A 325 -12.56 17.67 -8.11
C SER A 325 -11.26 16.95 -8.46
N TRP A 326 -11.21 16.23 -9.58
CA TRP A 326 -9.95 15.65 -10.11
C TRP A 326 -9.94 15.65 -11.64
N LYS A 327 -8.78 15.43 -12.26
CA LYS A 327 -8.60 15.59 -13.72
C LYS A 327 -9.27 14.51 -14.56
N GLY A 328 -9.55 13.34 -13.99
CA GLY A 328 -10.08 12.20 -14.72
C GLY A 328 -9.00 11.28 -15.31
N ILE A 329 -9.40 10.51 -16.31
CA ILE A 329 -8.57 9.52 -16.99
C ILE A 329 -8.32 9.98 -18.42
N ASN A 330 -7.08 9.93 -18.88
CA ASN A 330 -6.68 10.33 -20.23
C ASN A 330 -5.91 9.21 -20.93
N LEU A 331 -6.37 8.81 -22.12
CA LEU A 331 -5.69 7.86 -22.98
C LEU A 331 -5.34 8.54 -24.32
N THR A 332 -4.06 8.73 -24.58
CA THR A 332 -3.54 9.33 -25.82
C THR A 332 -2.51 8.41 -26.47
N GLN A 333 -2.67 8.05 -27.75
CA GLN A 333 -1.72 7.16 -28.47
C GLN A 333 -1.50 5.77 -27.83
N SER A 334 -2.42 5.29 -27.00
CA SER A 334 -2.36 3.96 -26.40
C SER A 334 -3.13 2.96 -27.27
N ASN A 335 -2.42 2.21 -28.12
CA ASN A 335 -3.01 1.39 -29.17
C ASN A 335 -3.11 -0.10 -28.85
N SER A 336 -2.87 -0.48 -27.59
CA SER A 336 -3.01 -1.87 -27.16
C SER A 336 -4.47 -2.32 -27.18
N SER A 337 -4.73 -3.51 -27.74
CA SER A 337 -6.05 -4.15 -27.67
C SER A 337 -6.43 -4.64 -26.26
N LEU A 338 -5.49 -4.58 -25.31
CA LEU A 338 -5.73 -4.95 -23.91
C LEU A 338 -6.37 -3.84 -23.09
N ASN A 339 -6.39 -2.60 -23.59
CA ASN A 339 -7.02 -1.48 -22.90
C ASN A 339 -8.51 -1.76 -22.66
N LEU A 340 -8.89 -1.84 -21.38
CA LEU A 340 -10.22 -2.26 -20.95
C LEU A 340 -10.60 -1.59 -19.63
N ILE A 341 -11.75 -0.93 -19.62
CA ILE A 341 -12.41 -0.52 -18.37
C ILE A 341 -13.72 -1.31 -18.29
N GLN A 342 -13.83 -2.17 -17.30
CA GLN A 342 -14.93 -3.11 -17.14
C GLN A 342 -15.52 -3.04 -15.72
N ASN A 343 -16.85 -2.98 -15.61
CA ASN A 343 -17.59 -2.90 -14.33
C ASN A 343 -16.96 -1.83 -13.41
N ALA A 344 -17.00 -0.58 -13.87
CA ALA A 344 -16.33 0.53 -13.21
C ALA A 344 -17.24 1.73 -13.04
N ILE A 345 -16.96 2.53 -12.02
CA ILE A 345 -17.58 3.83 -11.78
C ILE A 345 -16.48 4.88 -11.91
N ILE A 346 -16.68 5.87 -12.79
CA ILE A 346 -15.83 7.06 -12.89
C ILE A 346 -16.68 8.22 -12.43
N ALA A 347 -16.49 8.65 -11.19
CA ALA A 347 -17.23 9.73 -10.56
C ALA A 347 -16.36 10.99 -10.42
N ASP A 348 -17.01 12.15 -10.38
CA ASP A 348 -16.45 13.38 -9.81
C ASP A 348 -15.23 13.98 -10.55
N ALA A 349 -14.95 13.48 -11.76
CA ALA A 349 -13.81 13.88 -12.59
C ALA A 349 -14.10 15.14 -13.43
N GLY A 350 -13.15 15.57 -14.26
CA GLY A 350 -13.34 16.70 -15.17
C GLY A 350 -13.18 18.07 -14.51
N GLN A 351 -12.25 18.19 -13.55
CA GLN A 351 -11.85 19.47 -12.96
C GLN A 351 -11.28 20.44 -14.00
N SER A 352 -10.45 19.91 -14.90
CA SER A 352 -9.75 20.63 -15.95
C SER A 352 -9.51 19.71 -17.14
N HIS A 353 -9.23 20.28 -18.31
CA HIS A 353 -8.90 19.49 -19.50
C HIS A 353 -7.45 18.97 -19.42
N TRP A 354 -7.20 17.87 -20.13
CA TRP A 354 -5.83 17.41 -20.36
C TRP A 354 -5.15 18.20 -21.47
N ASP A 355 -3.83 18.07 -21.57
CA ASP A 355 -3.12 18.57 -22.75
C ASP A 355 -3.76 17.97 -24.02
N TRP A 356 -3.83 18.76 -25.08
CA TRP A 356 -4.50 18.48 -26.35
C TRP A 356 -6.03 18.63 -26.35
N PHE A 357 -6.69 18.70 -25.21
CA PHE A 357 -8.14 18.89 -25.14
C PHE A 357 -8.48 20.35 -24.80
N ASP A 358 -9.64 20.81 -25.25
CA ASP A 358 -10.18 22.14 -24.92
C ASP A 358 -11.33 22.06 -23.89
N THR A 359 -11.88 20.86 -23.68
CA THR A 359 -13.01 20.58 -22.80
C THR A 359 -12.63 19.62 -21.67
N PRO A 360 -12.92 19.96 -20.40
CA PRO A 360 -12.78 19.02 -19.28
C PRO A 360 -13.69 17.81 -19.46
N ALA A 361 -13.24 16.62 -19.05
CA ALA A 361 -14.06 15.41 -19.08
C ALA A 361 -13.62 14.40 -18.03
N ALA A 362 -14.49 13.44 -17.72
CA ALA A 362 -14.12 12.32 -16.87
C ALA A 362 -13.18 11.33 -17.56
N LEU A 363 -13.41 11.08 -18.86
CA LEU A 363 -12.55 10.27 -19.71
C LEU A 363 -12.20 11.03 -20.99
N SER A 364 -10.90 11.23 -21.24
CA SER A 364 -10.38 11.91 -22.44
C SER A 364 -9.70 10.91 -23.36
N LEU A 365 -10.15 10.84 -24.61
CA LEU A 365 -9.73 9.84 -25.59
C LEU A 365 -9.22 10.50 -26.87
N GLY A 366 -7.99 10.18 -27.25
CA GLY A 366 -7.36 10.68 -28.47
C GLY A 366 -6.44 11.87 -28.25
N ASP A 367 -5.90 12.42 -29.33
CA ASP A 367 -4.98 13.58 -29.28
C ASP A 367 -4.87 14.29 -30.64
N GLN A 368 -4.14 13.69 -31.59
CA GLN A 368 -3.94 14.14 -32.96
C GLN A 368 -4.22 12.99 -33.92
N THR A 369 -4.66 13.29 -35.15
CA THR A 369 -5.02 12.27 -36.16
C THR A 369 -3.83 11.47 -36.72
N THR A 370 -2.69 11.42 -36.03
CA THR A 370 -1.47 10.70 -36.47
C THR A 370 -1.22 9.40 -35.73
N SER A 371 -1.91 9.17 -34.62
CA SER A 371 -1.71 8.01 -33.75
C SER A 371 -3.03 7.28 -33.51
N THR A 372 -2.97 5.96 -33.41
CA THR A 372 -4.16 5.14 -33.09
C THR A 372 -4.38 5.04 -31.59
N LEU A 373 -5.64 4.87 -31.21
CA LEU A 373 -6.08 4.55 -29.86
C LEU A 373 -6.88 3.25 -29.89
N SER A 374 -6.74 2.40 -28.88
CA SER A 374 -7.63 1.26 -28.68
C SER A 374 -8.12 1.26 -27.23
N ILE A 375 -9.42 1.15 -27.00
CA ILE A 375 -10.04 1.04 -25.68
C ILE A 375 -11.43 0.41 -25.79
N THR A 376 -11.73 -0.52 -24.88
CA THR A 376 -13.09 -1.05 -24.69
C THR A 376 -13.62 -0.63 -23.32
N LEU A 377 -14.82 -0.05 -23.28
CA LEU A 377 -15.59 0.20 -22.06
C LEU A 377 -16.74 -0.81 -21.98
N THR A 378 -16.86 -1.52 -20.85
CA THR A 378 -17.94 -2.49 -20.63
C THR A 378 -18.57 -2.32 -19.25
N ASN A 379 -19.88 -2.04 -19.18
CA ASN A 379 -20.59 -1.79 -17.90
C ASN A 379 -19.93 -0.67 -17.09
N VAL A 380 -19.77 0.51 -17.70
CA VAL A 380 -19.14 1.66 -17.06
C VAL A 380 -20.21 2.70 -16.73
N HIS A 381 -20.19 3.23 -15.51
CA HIS A 381 -21.01 4.38 -15.13
C HIS A 381 -20.12 5.61 -14.95
N ILE A 382 -20.39 6.67 -15.72
CA ILE A 382 -19.67 7.94 -15.61
C ILE A 382 -20.62 8.98 -15.01
N THR A 383 -20.26 9.56 -13.88
CA THR A 383 -21.15 10.46 -13.14
C THR A 383 -20.45 11.68 -12.56
N ASN A 384 -21.21 12.75 -12.34
CA ASN A 384 -20.74 13.97 -11.70
C ASN A 384 -19.48 14.56 -12.36
N SER A 385 -19.32 14.43 -13.68
CA SER A 385 -18.21 15.11 -14.34
C SER A 385 -18.40 16.63 -14.31
N GLY A 386 -17.35 17.37 -13.97
CA GLY A 386 -17.28 18.83 -14.10
C GLY A 386 -17.31 19.32 -15.55
N GLY A 387 -17.17 18.42 -16.51
CA GLY A 387 -17.34 18.67 -17.95
C GLY A 387 -18.07 17.51 -18.63
N CYS A 388 -17.55 17.02 -19.75
CA CYS A 388 -18.17 15.91 -20.47
C CYS A 388 -17.98 14.57 -19.75
N GLY A 389 -18.90 13.62 -19.96
CA GLY A 389 -18.65 12.25 -19.52
C GLY A 389 -17.41 11.67 -20.22
N ILE A 390 -17.43 11.68 -21.55
CA ILE A 390 -16.31 11.33 -22.43
C ILE A 390 -16.07 12.49 -23.40
N ILE A 391 -14.80 12.83 -23.64
CA ILE A 391 -14.38 13.68 -24.76
C ILE A 391 -13.55 12.86 -25.73
N GLU A 392 -13.96 12.83 -27.00
CA GLU A 392 -13.21 12.25 -28.10
C GLU A 392 -12.58 13.36 -28.93
N ARG A 393 -11.27 13.28 -29.18
CA ARG A 393 -10.57 14.24 -30.00
C ARG A 393 -9.78 13.57 -31.10
N ALA A 394 -10.00 14.03 -32.34
CA ALA A 394 -9.15 13.72 -33.49
C ALA A 394 -8.74 12.23 -33.63
N LEU A 395 -9.65 11.30 -33.34
CA LEU A 395 -9.37 9.86 -33.39
C LEU A 395 -8.95 9.44 -34.82
N HIS A 396 -7.79 8.77 -34.94
CA HIS A 396 -7.36 8.20 -36.21
C HIS A 396 -8.39 7.17 -36.72
N PRO A 397 -8.67 7.05 -38.03
CA PRO A 397 -9.67 6.12 -38.57
C PRO A 397 -9.49 4.65 -38.20
N ASP A 398 -8.24 4.23 -37.96
CA ASP A 398 -7.88 2.87 -37.51
C ASP A 398 -7.92 2.70 -35.98
N SER A 399 -8.39 3.70 -35.23
CA SER A 399 -8.60 3.58 -33.78
C SER A 399 -9.80 2.69 -33.49
N SER A 400 -9.73 1.94 -32.40
CA SER A 400 -10.78 1.02 -31.95
C SER A 400 -11.33 1.46 -30.59
N VAL A 401 -12.38 2.27 -30.60
CA VAL A 401 -13.09 2.70 -29.39
C VAL A 401 -14.45 2.00 -29.33
N SER A 402 -14.72 1.25 -28.25
CA SER A 402 -15.95 0.48 -28.10
C SER A 402 -16.66 0.80 -26.78
N TYR A 403 -17.95 1.13 -26.87
CA TYR A 403 -18.82 1.41 -25.72
C TYR A 403 -19.90 0.34 -25.58
N ASN A 404 -19.77 -0.50 -24.56
CA ASN A 404 -20.72 -1.57 -24.27
C ASN A 404 -21.38 -1.32 -22.91
N ASN A 405 -22.65 -0.91 -22.91
CA ASN A 405 -23.37 -0.57 -21.69
C ASN A 405 -22.65 0.51 -20.85
N VAL A 406 -22.32 1.63 -21.50
CA VAL A 406 -21.84 2.84 -20.81
C VAL A 406 -23.04 3.71 -20.48
N THR A 407 -23.14 4.14 -19.22
CA THR A 407 -24.26 4.95 -18.72
C THR A 407 -23.74 6.20 -18.05
N PHE A 408 -24.57 7.24 -18.03
CA PHE A 408 -24.17 8.56 -17.57
C PHE A 408 -25.20 9.15 -16.61
N SER A 409 -24.75 9.98 -15.67
CA SER A 409 -25.64 10.80 -14.85
C SER A 409 -24.95 12.06 -14.33
N ASN A 410 -25.68 13.16 -14.21
CA ASN A 410 -25.21 14.39 -13.55
C ASN A 410 -23.89 14.99 -14.10
N ASN A 411 -23.55 14.76 -15.36
CA ASN A 411 -22.41 15.45 -16.00
C ASN A 411 -22.81 16.89 -16.33
N VAL A 412 -21.88 17.84 -16.13
CA VAL A 412 -22.12 19.26 -16.46
C VAL A 412 -22.19 19.47 -17.97
N GLY A 413 -21.30 18.80 -18.71
CA GLY A 413 -21.28 18.75 -20.17
C GLY A 413 -22.17 17.64 -20.73
N ASN A 414 -22.06 17.39 -22.04
CA ASN A 414 -22.73 16.24 -22.65
C ASN A 414 -22.10 14.93 -22.18
N ASP A 415 -22.86 13.84 -22.27
CA ASP A 415 -22.38 12.50 -21.96
C ASP A 415 -21.15 12.13 -22.82
N ILE A 416 -21.20 12.45 -24.11
CA ILE A 416 -20.09 12.31 -25.05
C ILE A 416 -19.97 13.62 -25.84
N CYS A 417 -18.75 14.14 -25.90
CA CYS A 417 -18.35 15.33 -26.64
C CYS A 417 -17.34 14.96 -27.72
N GLU A 418 -17.24 15.78 -28.77
CA GLU A 418 -16.28 15.63 -29.87
C GLU A 418 -15.53 16.95 -30.09
N GLU A 419 -14.22 16.85 -30.36
CA GLU A 419 -13.28 17.94 -30.67
C GLU A 419 -12.48 17.73 -31.96
#